data_AF-A0A0C9YU38-F1
#
_entry.id   AF-A0A0C9YU38-F1
#
_cell.length_a   1.000
_cell.length_b   1.000
_cell.length_c   1.000
_cell.angle_alpha   90.00
_cell.angle_beta   90.00
_cell.angle_gamma   90.00
#
_symmetry.space_group_name_H-M   'P 1'
#
loop_
_entity.id
_entity.type
_entity.pdbx_description
1 polymer ?
#
loop_
_entity_poly.entity_id
_entity_poly.type
_entity_poly.pdbx_seq_one_letter_code
_entity_poly.pdbx_strand_id
1 'polypeptide(L)' 'WQVSAVTPGAITWAATICMFMLSPDSEFPSNGIGQLSKINYYEVFCGYKCVLI' A
#
# COMPACT_ATOMS: atom_id res chain seq x y z
N TRP A 1 -0.46 -24.88 -0.82
CA TRP A 1 -0.33 -23.64 -1.61
C TRP A 1 0.94 -23.71 -2.44
N GLN A 2 0.85 -24.19 -3.69
CA GLN A 2 1.99 -24.25 -4.61
C GLN A 2 2.08 -22.97 -5.44
N VAL A 3 2.56 -21.90 -4.80
CA VAL A 3 2.85 -20.66 -5.51
C VAL A 3 4.28 -20.77 -6.05
N SER A 4 4.40 -20.99 -7.35
CA SER A 4 5.69 -21.32 -8.01
C SER A 4 6.66 -20.13 -8.09
N ALA A 5 6.15 -18.91 -8.10
CA ALA A 5 6.93 -17.69 -7.93
C ALA A 5 6.02 -16.54 -7.49
N VAL A 6 6.43 -15.79 -6.47
CA VAL A 6 5.87 -14.48 -6.18
C VAL A 6 6.96 -13.46 -6.49
N THR A 7 6.71 -12.57 -7.46
CA THR A 7 7.66 -11.50 -7.74
C THR A 7 7.62 -10.49 -6.59
N PRO A 8 8.75 -9.82 -6.28
CA PRO A 8 8.76 -8.74 -5.29
C PRO A 8 7.67 -7.70 -5.55
N GLY A 9 7.43 -7.35 -6.82
CA GLY A 9 6.35 -6.44 -7.22
C GLY A 9 4.94 -6.94 -6.88
N ALA A 10 4.67 -8.24 -7.00
CA ALA A 10 3.38 -8.82 -6.61
C ALA A 10 3.18 -8.80 -5.08
N ILE A 11 4.25 -9.02 -4.30
CA ILE A 11 4.22 -8.89 -2.83
C ILE A 11 3.94 -7.44 -2.45
N THR A 12 4.68 -6.49 -3.01
CA THR A 12 4.53 -5.06 -2.69
C THR A 12 3.15 -4.55 -3.09
N TRP A 13 2.60 -5.02 -4.23
CA TRP A 13 1.22 -4.71 -4.63
C TRP A 13 0.20 -5.23 -3.61
N ALA A 14 0.28 -6.50 -3.24
CA ALA A 14 -0.66 -7.10 -2.29
C ALA A 14 -0.57 -6.42 -0.91
N ALA A 15 0.64 -6.14 -0.43
CA ALA A 15 0.86 -5.41 0.82
C ALA A 15 0.27 -3.99 0.79
N THR A 16 0.43 -3.29 -0.34
CA THR A 16 -0.15 -1.95 -0.54
C THR A 16 -1.67 -2.01 -0.47
N ILE A 17 -2.32 -2.93 -1.21
CA ILE A 17 -3.78 -3.09 -1.17
C ILE A 17 -4.25 -3.42 0.25
N CYS A 18 -3.59 -4.34 0.95
CA CYS A 18 -3.95 -4.67 2.33
C CYS A 18 -3.89 -3.45 3.25
N MET A 19 -2.87 -2.59 3.10
CA MET A 19 -2.77 -1.36 3.88
C MET A 19 -3.94 -0.40 3.63
N PHE A 20 -4.42 -0.27 2.39
CA PHE A 20 -5.57 0.57 2.06
C PHE A 20 -6.91 -0.07 2.46
N MET A 21 -7.11 -1.37 2.23
CA MET A 21 -8.36 -2.08 2.56
C MET A 21 -8.57 -2.27 4.06
N LEU A 22 -7.50 -2.51 4.82
CA LEU A 22 -7.56 -2.73 6.26
C LEU A 22 -7.31 -1.43 7.05
N SER A 23 -7.12 -0.32 6.34
CA SER A 23 -6.98 1.00 6.93
C SER A 23 -8.20 1.32 7.80
N PRO A 24 -8.02 1.81 9.04
CA PRO A 24 -9.11 2.40 9.80
C PRO A 24 -9.54 3.75 9.22
N ASP A 25 -8.71 4.37 8.38
CA ASP A 25 -9.01 5.63 7.71
C ASP A 25 -9.97 5.41 6.55
N SER A 26 -11.12 6.07 6.62
CA SER A 26 -12.14 6.06 5.55
C SER A 26 -11.91 7.14 4.50
N GLU A 27 -11.10 8.15 4.81
CA GLU A 27 -10.79 9.26 3.92
C GLU A 27 -9.28 9.50 3.89
N PHE A 28 -8.77 9.75 2.69
CA PHE A 28 -7.37 10.13 2.45
C PHE A 28 -7.38 11.61 2.05
N PRO A 29 -7.23 12.55 3.01
CA PRO A 29 -7.16 13.97 2.69
C PRO A 29 -6.03 14.26 1.69
N SER A 30 -6.02 15.42 1.04
CA SER A 30 -5.10 15.74 -0.06
C SER A 30 -3.61 15.56 0.24
N ASN A 31 -3.21 15.58 1.51
CA ASN A 31 -1.85 15.30 1.96
C ASN A 31 -1.51 13.78 2.01
N GLY A 32 -2.49 12.91 1.78
CA GLY A 32 -2.35 11.46 1.78
C GLY A 32 -2.10 10.84 3.16
N ILE A 33 -2.32 11.57 4.24
CA ILE A 33 -2.07 11.09 5.61
C ILE A 33 -3.39 10.65 6.24
N GLY A 34 -3.43 9.40 6.74
CA GLY A 34 -4.56 8.88 7.49
C GLY A 34 -4.85 9.72 8.74
N GLN A 35 -6.09 10.12 8.93
CA GLN A 35 -6.50 10.92 10.09
C GLN A 35 -6.39 10.15 11.41
N LEU A 36 -6.78 8.87 11.41
CA LEU A 36 -6.77 7.93 12.52
C LEU A 36 -5.45 7.18 12.62
N SER A 37 -4.98 6.54 11.54
CA SER A 37 -3.74 5.74 11.60
C SER A 37 -2.46 6.57 11.62
N LYS A 38 -2.54 7.82 11.17
CA LYS A 38 -1.38 8.70 10.89
C LYS A 38 -0.39 8.13 9.87
N ILE A 39 -0.78 7.10 9.11
CA ILE A 39 0.04 6.54 8.04
C ILE A 39 0.09 7.52 6.87
N ASN A 40 1.29 7.71 6.30
CA ASN A 40 1.47 8.45 5.06
C ASN A 40 1.24 7.52 3.85
N TYR A 41 -0.02 7.38 3.44
CA TYR A 41 -0.42 6.54 2.32
C TYR A 41 0.13 7.01 0.98
N TYR A 42 0.42 8.32 0.85
CA TYR A 42 1.06 8.87 -0.33
C TYR A 42 2.48 8.31 -0.50
N GLU A 43 3.28 8.30 0.55
CA GLU A 43 4.63 7.71 0.50
C GLU A 43 4.60 6.20 0.23
N VAL A 44 3.67 5.47 0.85
CA VAL A 44 3.49 4.03 0.60
C VAL A 44 3.19 3.77 -0.88
N PHE A 45 2.28 4.55 -1.47
CA PHE A 45 1.93 4.42 -2.89
C PHE A 45 3.09 4.81 -3.82
N CYS A 46 3.84 5.87 -3.49
CA CYS A 46 5.03 6.25 -4.23
C CYS A 46 6.12 5.17 -4.17
N GLY A 47 6.35 4.58 -2.99
CA GLY A 47 7.29 3.46 -2.82
C GLY A 47 6.89 2.24 -3.64
N TYR A 48 5.59 1.92 -3.70
CA TYR A 48 5.09 0.85 -4.57
C TYR A 48 5.41 1.11 -6.05
N LYS A 49 5.20 2.33 -6.56
CA LYS A 49 5.54 2.66 -7.96
C LYS A 49 7.02 2.43 -8.27
N CYS A 50 7.92 2.74 -7.33
CA CYS A 50 9.34 2.49 -7.52
C CYS A 50 9.71 1.01 -7.64
N VAL A 51 8.89 0.10 -7.09
CA VAL A 51 9.10 -1.36 -7.20
C VAL A 51 8.50 -1.92 -8.50
N LEU A 52 7.53 -1.23 -9.10
CA LEU A 52 6.92 -1.62 -10.37
C LEU A 52 7.71 -1.18 -11.61
N ILE A 53 8.43 -0.06 -11.52
CA ILE A 53 9.20 0.53 -12.63
C ILE A 53 10.54 -0.19 -12.78
#